data_AF-A0A4R6TZ32-F1
#
_entry.id   AF-A0A4R6TZ32-F1
#
_cell.length_a   1.000
_cell.length_b   1.000
_cell.length_c   1.000
_cell.angle_alpha   90.00
_cell.angle_beta   90.00
_cell.angle_gamma   90.00
#
_symmetry.space_group_name_H-M   'P 1'
#
loop_
_entity.id
_entity.type
_entity.pdbx_description
1 polymer ?
#
loop_
_entity_poly.entity_id
_entity_poly.type
_entity_poly.pdbx_seq_one_letter_code
_entity_poly.pdbx_strand_id
1 'polypeptide(L)'
;MQEVLLPGNVPVWIAVPQHQGIDGEQVQTGANNPMPVTMAGGIGQGSLYGEKTVGATATAIRIGSSDLAGRQSVLIVNNDPENDIFVGFDNAVTTANGIPVYAGQERLFKVSNITLYAIASTPTSVRVAEIK
;
A
#
# COMPACT_ATOMS: atom_id res chain seq x y z
N MET A 1 28.07 25.03 -0.32
CA MET A 1 27.71 26.34 -0.90
C MET A 1 28.35 26.44 -2.27
N GLN A 2 27.69 27.09 -3.21
CA GLN A 2 28.24 27.35 -4.53
C GLN A 2 28.30 28.86 -4.74
N GLU A 3 29.41 29.34 -5.30
CA GLU A 3 29.55 30.73 -5.72
C GLU A 3 28.77 30.91 -7.03
N VAL A 4 27.84 31.86 -7.04
CA VAL A 4 27.12 32.28 -8.23
C VAL A 4 27.44 33.75 -8.47
N LEU A 5 27.93 34.06 -9.67
CA LEU A 5 28.18 35.43 -10.09
C LEU A 5 26.89 36.03 -10.65
N LEU A 6 26.39 37.06 -9.98
CA LEU A 6 25.31 37.87 -10.51
C LEU A 6 25.84 38.89 -11.56
N PRO A 7 24.98 39.43 -12.43
CA PRO A 7 25.36 40.49 -13.36
C PRO A 7 26.06 41.64 -12.60
N GLY A 8 27.26 42.01 -13.05
CA GLY A 8 28.10 42.99 -12.35
C GLY A 8 29.21 42.40 -11.45
N ASN A 9 29.49 41.10 -11.56
CA ASN A 9 30.58 40.40 -10.85
C ASN A 9 30.49 40.45 -9.32
N VAL A 10 29.27 40.51 -8.78
CA VAL A 10 29.06 40.40 -7.32
C VAL A 10 28.95 38.92 -6.96
N PRO A 11 29.86 38.35 -6.16
CA PRO A 11 29.80 36.96 -5.74
C PRO A 11 28.71 36.77 -4.68
N VAL A 12 27.81 35.83 -4.90
CA VAL A 12 26.80 35.42 -3.93
C VAL A 12 26.98 33.94 -3.60
N TRP A 13 26.96 33.61 -2.31
CA TRP A 13 27.04 32.24 -1.82
C TRP A 13 25.65 31.66 -1.65
N ILE A 14 25.30 30.67 -2.45
CA ILE A 14 24.01 29.98 -2.35
C ILE A 14 24.22 28.62 -1.69
N ALA A 15 23.42 28.32 -0.67
CA ALA A 15 23.35 26.98 -0.11
C ALA A 15 22.74 26.04 -1.16
N VAL A 16 23.49 25.01 -1.55
CA VAL A 16 23.01 24.00 -2.48
C VAL A 16 22.20 22.99 -1.67
N PRO A 17 21.04 22.50 -2.17
CA PRO A 17 20.31 21.44 -1.49
C PRO A 17 21.20 20.22 -1.21
N GLN A 18 21.13 19.68 0.01
CA GLN A 18 21.88 18.50 0.45
C GLN A 18 20.93 17.47 1.07
N HIS A 19 21.33 16.21 1.06
CA HIS A 19 20.64 15.12 1.76
C HIS A 19 21.65 14.17 2.42
N GLN A 20 21.19 13.33 3.33
CA GLN A 20 22.03 12.34 3.99
C GLN A 20 22.24 11.13 3.05
N GLY A 21 23.50 10.84 2.72
CA GLY A 21 23.91 9.65 1.99
C GLY A 21 23.80 8.39 2.85
N ILE A 22 24.06 7.23 2.23
CA ILE A 22 23.91 5.92 2.87
C ILE A 22 24.85 5.72 4.08
N ASP A 23 26.02 6.35 4.05
CA ASP A 23 27.02 6.31 5.13
C ASP A 23 26.79 7.40 6.19
N GLY A 24 25.68 8.11 6.11
CA GLY A 24 25.31 9.16 7.06
C GLY A 24 25.90 10.54 6.77
N GLU A 25 26.75 10.68 5.75
CA GLU A 25 27.35 11.95 5.33
C GLU A 25 26.36 12.84 4.55
N GLN A 26 26.52 14.17 4.62
CA GLN A 26 25.72 15.09 3.81
C GLN A 26 26.28 15.20 2.39
N VAL A 27 25.49 14.81 1.40
CA VAL A 27 25.85 14.85 -0.02
C VAL A 27 25.02 15.89 -0.77
N GLN A 28 25.58 16.49 -1.81
CA GLN A 28 24.88 17.47 -2.65
C GLN A 28 23.84 16.79 -3.54
N THR A 29 22.66 17.38 -3.62
CA THR A 29 21.62 16.94 -4.55
C THR A 29 21.93 17.41 -5.98
N GLY A 30 21.78 16.52 -6.96
CA GLY A 30 21.94 16.86 -8.39
C GLY A 30 21.39 15.78 -9.31
N ALA A 31 21.52 15.95 -10.63
CA ALA A 31 21.01 14.97 -11.61
C ALA A 31 21.56 13.56 -11.41
N ASN A 32 22.82 13.46 -10.97
CA ASN A 32 23.50 12.18 -10.69
C ASN A 32 23.35 11.71 -9.23
N ASN A 33 22.74 12.53 -8.37
CA ASN A 33 22.50 12.22 -6.96
C ASN A 33 21.21 12.93 -6.50
N PRO A 34 20.04 12.51 -7.01
CA PRO A 34 18.78 13.16 -6.65
C PRO A 34 18.46 12.96 -5.17
N MET A 35 17.58 13.78 -4.60
CA MET A 35 17.12 13.55 -3.22
C MET A 35 16.50 12.14 -3.12
N PRO A 36 16.83 11.36 -2.09
CA PRO A 36 16.20 10.08 -1.84
C PRO A 36 14.70 10.32 -1.69
N VAL A 37 13.93 9.70 -2.56
CA VAL A 37 12.48 9.64 -2.41
C VAL A 37 12.20 8.38 -1.60
N THR A 38 11.83 8.54 -0.34
CA THR A 38 11.26 7.42 0.42
C THR A 38 9.89 7.14 -0.18
N MET A 39 9.76 6.01 -0.89
CA MET A 39 8.43 5.53 -1.28
C MET A 39 7.67 5.16 0.00
N ALA A 40 6.76 6.02 0.42
CA ALA A 40 5.76 5.71 1.45
C ALA A 40 4.76 4.69 0.86
N GLY A 41 5.18 3.44 0.69
CA GLY A 41 4.35 2.40 0.06
C GLY A 41 5.08 1.11 -0.32
N GLY A 42 6.27 0.85 0.24
CA GLY A 42 6.90 -0.47 0.06
C GLY A 42 6.13 -1.55 0.81
N ILE A 43 5.97 -2.73 0.21
CA ILE A 43 5.55 -3.95 0.90
C ILE A 43 6.64 -4.25 1.94
N GLY A 44 6.45 -3.81 3.19
CA GLY A 44 7.43 -3.95 4.25
C GLY A 44 7.79 -5.41 4.51
N GLN A 45 9.01 -5.67 5.00
CA GLN A 45 9.46 -7.03 5.32
C GLN A 45 8.44 -7.76 6.21
N GLY A 46 8.05 -8.96 5.79
CA GLY A 46 7.06 -9.79 6.49
C GLY A 46 5.61 -9.54 6.11
N SER A 47 5.32 -8.63 5.17
CA SER A 47 4.04 -8.59 4.47
C SER A 47 3.77 -9.90 3.73
N LEU A 48 2.51 -10.27 3.56
CA LEU A 48 2.10 -11.51 2.92
C LEU A 48 1.27 -11.23 1.67
N TYR A 49 1.35 -12.11 0.69
CA TYR A 49 0.55 -12.03 -0.53
C TYR A 49 0.10 -13.42 -0.95
N GLY A 50 -1.13 -13.52 -1.45
CA GLY A 50 -1.66 -14.77 -1.98
C GLY A 50 -3.02 -14.61 -2.62
N GLU A 51 -3.55 -15.72 -3.10
CA GLU A 51 -4.89 -15.81 -3.70
C GLU A 51 -5.85 -16.52 -2.74
N LYS A 52 -7.12 -16.14 -2.78
CA LYS A 52 -8.20 -16.76 -2.02
C LYS A 52 -9.47 -16.80 -2.85
N THR A 53 -10.25 -17.86 -2.68
CA THR A 53 -11.61 -17.91 -3.25
C THR A 53 -12.62 -17.52 -2.19
N VAL A 54 -13.51 -16.59 -2.53
CA VAL A 54 -14.62 -16.14 -1.69
C VAL A 54 -15.91 -16.68 -2.30
N GLY A 55 -16.81 -17.21 -1.47
CA GLY A 55 -18.11 -17.71 -1.92
C GLY A 55 -19.27 -17.04 -1.21
N ALA A 56 -20.44 -17.69 -1.25
CA ALA A 56 -21.69 -17.19 -0.67
C ALA A 56 -21.75 -17.14 0.87
N THR A 57 -20.69 -17.59 1.55
CA THR A 57 -20.56 -17.49 3.00
C THR A 57 -19.44 -16.52 3.34
N ALA A 58 -19.73 -15.58 4.23
CA ALA A 58 -18.73 -14.64 4.74
C ALA A 58 -17.49 -15.39 5.28
N THR A 59 -16.35 -15.13 4.66
CA THR A 59 -15.08 -15.81 4.96
C THR A 59 -14.02 -14.79 5.31
N ALA A 60 -13.21 -15.07 6.33
CA ALA A 60 -12.12 -14.19 6.73
C ALA A 60 -11.14 -13.99 5.57
N ILE A 61 -10.87 -12.75 5.18
CA ILE A 61 -9.91 -12.36 4.14
C ILE A 61 -8.55 -12.12 4.78
N ARG A 62 -7.75 -13.18 4.76
CA ARG A 62 -6.34 -13.21 5.15
C ARG A 62 -5.64 -14.38 4.47
N ILE A 63 -4.33 -14.20 4.27
CA ILE A 63 -3.37 -15.17 3.75
C ILE A 63 -2.63 -15.83 4.92
N GLY A 64 -2.24 -15.04 5.92
CA GLY A 64 -1.59 -15.53 7.13
C GLY A 64 -2.53 -16.32 8.06
N SER A 65 -1.95 -17.13 8.94
CA SER A 65 -2.67 -17.92 9.94
C SER A 65 -3.16 -17.10 11.16
N SER A 66 -2.67 -15.87 11.34
CA SER A 66 -3.13 -14.91 12.35
C SER A 66 -4.06 -13.84 11.76
N ASP A 67 -5.02 -13.36 12.57
CA ASP A 67 -6.03 -12.35 12.19
C ASP A 67 -5.41 -10.95 12.02
N LEU A 68 -4.73 -10.72 10.89
CA LEU A 68 -4.15 -9.43 10.46
C LEU A 68 -3.39 -8.67 11.58
N ALA A 69 -2.91 -9.38 12.59
CA ALA A 69 -2.28 -8.80 13.77
C ALA A 69 -0.94 -8.18 13.37
N GLY A 70 -0.74 -6.91 13.75
CA GLY A 70 0.45 -6.15 13.35
C GLY A 70 0.50 -5.80 11.86
N ARG A 71 -0.62 -5.88 11.14
CA ARG A 71 -0.78 -5.33 9.79
C ARG A 71 -1.34 -3.91 9.87
N GLN A 72 -0.86 -3.04 9.00
CA GLN A 72 -1.37 -1.67 8.86
C GLN A 72 -2.48 -1.59 7.82
N SER A 73 -2.40 -2.42 6.77
CA SER A 73 -3.36 -2.39 5.68
C SER A 73 -3.50 -3.74 4.98
N VAL A 74 -4.63 -3.93 4.30
CA VAL A 74 -4.85 -5.05 3.40
C VAL A 74 -5.31 -4.50 2.05
N LEU A 75 -4.58 -4.84 0.99
CA LEU A 75 -5.02 -4.62 -0.39
C LEU A 75 -5.77 -5.87 -0.84
N ILE A 76 -7.01 -5.69 -1.29
CA ILE A 76 -7.80 -6.75 -1.90
C ILE A 76 -7.98 -6.38 -3.37
N VAL A 77 -7.62 -7.29 -4.26
CA VAL A 77 -7.84 -7.16 -5.70
C VAL A 77 -8.83 -8.23 -6.11
N ASN A 78 -9.98 -7.80 -6.61
CA ASN A 78 -10.92 -8.70 -7.25
C ASN A 78 -10.39 -9.05 -8.64
N ASN A 79 -9.85 -10.25 -8.79
CA ASN A 79 -9.22 -10.69 -10.03
C ASN A 79 -10.23 -11.40 -10.97
N ASP A 80 -11.51 -11.43 -10.59
CA ASP A 80 -12.59 -11.95 -11.39
C ASP A 80 -13.18 -10.84 -12.28
N PRO A 81 -13.38 -11.10 -13.58
CA PRO A 81 -13.86 -10.08 -14.52
C PRO A 81 -15.38 -9.88 -14.53
N GLU A 82 -16.15 -10.75 -13.87
CA GLU A 82 -17.60 -10.79 -14.00
C GLU A 82 -18.32 -10.60 -12.66
N ASN A 83 -17.68 -10.97 -11.56
CA ASN A 83 -18.34 -11.09 -10.27
C ASN A 83 -17.78 -10.11 -9.25
N ASP A 84 -18.68 -9.42 -8.55
CA ASP A 84 -18.31 -8.52 -7.45
C ASP A 84 -18.13 -9.28 -6.14
N ILE A 85 -17.24 -8.77 -5.29
CA ILE A 85 -17.13 -9.19 -3.89
C ILE A 85 -17.55 -8.06 -2.97
N PHE A 86 -17.95 -8.41 -1.75
CA PHE A 86 -18.35 -7.47 -0.72
C PHE A 86 -17.54 -7.74 0.55
N VAL A 87 -16.91 -6.69 1.08
CA VAL A 87 -15.99 -6.77 2.23
C VAL A 87 -16.63 -6.11 3.44
N GLY A 88 -16.45 -6.71 4.62
CA GLY A 88 -16.95 -6.20 5.90
C GLY A 88 -15.98 -6.47 7.04
N PHE A 89 -16.28 -5.89 8.19
CA PHE A 89 -15.46 -5.96 9.40
C PHE A 89 -15.97 -6.99 10.42
N ASP A 90 -17.05 -7.69 10.08
CA ASP A 90 -17.65 -8.77 10.87
C ASP A 90 -18.07 -9.93 9.94
N ASN A 91 -18.37 -11.08 10.55
CA ASN A 91 -18.79 -12.28 9.82
C ASN A 91 -20.26 -12.25 9.35
N ALA A 92 -20.99 -11.15 9.61
CA ALA A 92 -22.36 -10.92 9.16
C ALA A 92 -22.42 -10.04 7.89
N VAL A 93 -21.28 -9.82 7.24
CA VAL A 93 -21.24 -9.18 5.92
C VAL A 93 -22.04 -9.98 4.89
N THR A 94 -22.80 -9.25 4.09
CA THR A 94 -23.68 -9.70 3.01
C THR A 94 -23.44 -8.82 1.78
N THR A 95 -24.02 -9.19 0.65
CA THR A 95 -24.01 -8.35 -0.56
C THR A 95 -24.80 -7.05 -0.40
N ALA A 96 -25.63 -6.91 0.63
CA ALA A 96 -26.46 -5.73 0.87
C ALA A 96 -25.83 -4.71 1.84
N ASN A 97 -25.00 -5.16 2.79
CA ASN A 97 -24.37 -4.30 3.80
C ASN A 97 -22.84 -4.21 3.66
N GLY A 98 -22.24 -5.05 2.82
CA GLY A 98 -20.80 -5.07 2.60
C GLY A 98 -20.34 -3.96 1.66
N ILE A 99 -19.05 -3.67 1.74
CA ILE A 99 -18.43 -2.65 0.91
C ILE A 99 -17.97 -3.31 -0.40
N PRO A 100 -18.47 -2.86 -1.57
CA PRO A 100 -18.18 -3.53 -2.82
C PRO A 100 -16.72 -3.32 -3.25
N VAL A 101 -16.15 -4.38 -3.81
CA VAL A 101 -14.95 -4.35 -4.67
C VAL A 101 -15.38 -4.95 -5.99
N TYR A 102 -15.65 -4.06 -6.95
CA TYR A 102 -16.21 -4.45 -8.24
C TYR A 102 -15.24 -5.35 -9.02
N ALA A 103 -15.77 -6.10 -9.98
CA ALA A 103 -14.97 -6.93 -10.89
C ALA A 103 -13.75 -6.17 -11.46
N GLY A 104 -12.58 -6.79 -11.39
CA GLY A 104 -11.30 -6.21 -11.83
C GLY A 104 -10.77 -5.04 -11.01
N GLN A 105 -11.42 -4.64 -9.91
CA GLN A 105 -10.99 -3.52 -9.08
C GLN A 105 -10.16 -3.95 -7.87
N GLU A 106 -9.47 -2.97 -7.30
CA GLU A 106 -8.75 -3.11 -6.05
C GLU A 106 -9.25 -2.13 -4.99
N ARG A 107 -9.06 -2.52 -3.72
CA ARG A 107 -9.44 -1.70 -2.58
C ARG A 107 -8.47 -1.92 -1.43
N LEU A 108 -7.96 -0.81 -0.91
CA LEU A 108 -7.08 -0.79 0.25
C LEU A 108 -7.89 -0.51 1.52
N PHE A 109 -7.75 -1.38 2.51
CA PHE A 109 -8.36 -1.22 3.82
C PHE A 109 -7.27 -1.00 4.85
N LYS A 110 -7.35 0.10 5.61
CA LYS A 110 -6.54 0.24 6.81
C LYS A 110 -7.10 -0.68 7.88
N VAL A 111 -6.24 -1.47 8.50
CA VAL A 111 -6.61 -2.45 9.53
C VAL A 111 -5.77 -2.24 10.77
N SER A 112 -6.35 -2.54 11.94
CA SER A 112 -5.64 -2.50 13.22
C SER A 112 -6.21 -3.59 14.12
N ASN A 113 -5.58 -4.78 14.06
CA ASN A 113 -5.97 -5.94 14.86
C ASN A 113 -7.46 -6.32 14.74
N ILE A 114 -7.97 -6.28 13.50
CA ILE A 114 -9.35 -6.63 13.14
C ILE A 114 -9.32 -7.69 12.04
N THR A 115 -10.39 -8.50 11.97
CA THR A 115 -10.58 -9.47 10.90
C THR A 115 -11.46 -8.85 9.83
N LEU A 116 -10.97 -8.86 8.58
CA LEU A 116 -11.81 -8.56 7.42
C LEU A 116 -12.51 -9.84 6.98
N TYR A 117 -13.76 -9.73 6.56
CA TYR A 117 -14.53 -10.80 5.94
C TYR A 117 -14.92 -10.38 4.53
N ALA A 118 -15.03 -11.33 3.62
CA ALA A 118 -15.65 -11.11 2.31
C ALA A 118 -16.65 -12.19 1.97
N ILE A 119 -17.59 -11.81 1.13
CA ILE A 119 -18.64 -12.65 0.56
C ILE A 119 -18.81 -12.30 -0.92
N ALA A 120 -19.20 -13.29 -1.72
CA ALA A 120 -19.50 -13.14 -3.13
C ALA A 120 -20.72 -14.03 -3.47
N SER A 121 -21.57 -13.61 -4.41
CA SER A 121 -22.73 -14.41 -4.81
C SER A 121 -22.34 -15.70 -5.54
N THR A 122 -21.19 -15.67 -6.21
CA THR A 122 -20.56 -16.76 -6.94
C THR A 122 -19.14 -16.96 -6.40
N PRO A 123 -18.55 -18.17 -6.49
CA PRO A 123 -17.16 -18.36 -6.11
C PRO A 123 -16.22 -17.46 -6.94
N THR A 124 -15.57 -16.52 -6.28
CA THR A 124 -14.79 -15.45 -6.91
C THR A 124 -13.36 -15.46 -6.40
N SER A 125 -12.38 -15.43 -7.32
CA SER A 125 -10.96 -15.38 -6.97
C SER A 125 -10.52 -13.95 -6.65
N VAL A 126 -9.86 -13.80 -5.49
CA VAL A 126 -9.34 -12.53 -5.01
C VAL A 126 -7.86 -12.67 -4.67
N ARG A 127 -7.07 -11.66 -5.01
CA ARG A 127 -5.69 -11.54 -4.53
C ARG A 127 -5.68 -10.64 -3.31
N VAL A 128 -4.90 -11.02 -2.31
CA VAL A 128 -4.85 -10.34 -1.02
C VAL A 128 -3.40 -10.06 -0.69
N ALA A 129 -3.07 -8.81 -0.40
CA ALA A 129 -1.79 -8.42 0.15
C ALA A 129 -1.97 -7.85 1.57
N GLU A 130 -1.36 -8.49 2.57
CA GLU A 130 -1.30 -8.02 3.95
C GLU A 130 -0.04 -7.19 4.16
N ILE A 131 -0.20 -5.88 4.39
CA ILE A 131 0.88 -4.92 4.45
C ILE A 131 1.22 -4.62 5.92
N LYS A 132 2.51 -4.71 6.25
CA LYS A 132 3.06 -4.47 7.58
C LYS A 132 3.44 -3.02 7.83
#